data_AF-A1AKT2-F1
#
_entry.id   AF-A1AKT2-F1
#
_cell.length_a   1.000
_cell.length_b   1.000
_cell.length_c   1.000
_cell.angle_alpha   90.00
_cell.angle_beta   90.00
_cell.angle_gamma   90.00
#
_symmetry.space_group_name_H-M   'P 1'
#
loop_
_entity.id
_entity.type
_entity.pdbx_description
1 polymer ?
#
loop_
_entity_poly.entity_id
_entity_poly.type
_entity_poly.pdbx_seq_one_letter_code
_entity_poly.pdbx_strand_id
1 'polypeptide(L)'
;MQSGFSPETIKALVDAGGFFFSVLSGAAAGLWALVRWLDDRRDQRLQEERLESARLDQKRLASEQAEQARRAELERREQEEQGRRAERAANLICEFSKSKTPEERAWTALALGLYPEETLRLLVCSLGQFSEESVQGVQLALVSFGSRAVDEVVRLNRVARSFEADRDDEPADGVPLYDTARLLERTKVVLQHILLQMPAEQISHLVLEGVDLSGARFQGAALQGVGFNDCRLEGTIFKRANLRGASLREVSIRGALFTRASLNGADFSDAFGAAEMIKVHADDARFDRALLQETNFDGASLKRASFVRTQLEDASLQGAQLHDARLENAWLGRVHGRKLVAPEASFRHVKLQHGDLEEARLTKALFEQCELNGARAKGMDADGVIFRNCNLGGVDFSGSRLADACFAGCNLGGADFRGSVLEGAEFRHCTNGGSAHFDQAGQDGARFVECG
;
A
#
# COMPACT_ATOMS: atom_id res chain seq x y z
N MET A 1 68.07 -26.38 -98.95
CA MET A 1 67.97 -27.51 -99.91
C MET A 1 66.62 -28.17 -99.68
N GLN A 2 65.73 -28.36 -100.64
CA GLN A 2 65.67 -28.18 -102.10
C GLN A 2 64.16 -28.10 -102.39
N SER A 3 63.59 -27.38 -103.35
CA SER A 3 64.02 -26.74 -104.59
C SER A 3 62.76 -26.02 -105.04
N GLY A 4 62.81 -24.74 -105.38
CA GLY A 4 63.00 -24.38 -106.78
C GLY A 4 61.65 -24.13 -107.45
N PHE A 5 61.16 -22.90 -107.37
CA PHE A 5 60.23 -22.34 -108.34
C PHE A 5 60.74 -20.94 -108.68
N SER A 6 60.84 -20.66 -109.99
CA SER A 6 61.57 -19.54 -110.55
C SER A 6 60.96 -18.18 -110.16
N PRO A 7 61.77 -17.10 -110.06
CA PRO A 7 61.38 -15.84 -109.42
C PRO A 7 60.21 -15.08 -110.09
N GLU A 8 59.91 -15.33 -111.37
CA GLU A 8 58.79 -14.68 -112.06
C GLU A 8 57.43 -15.37 -111.78
N THR A 9 57.44 -16.50 -111.09
CA THR A 9 56.27 -17.22 -110.54
C THR A 9 55.99 -16.85 -109.07
N ILE A 10 56.18 -15.58 -108.70
CA ILE A 10 55.23 -14.90 -107.81
C ILE A 10 53.82 -14.93 -108.43
N LYS A 11 53.71 -15.05 -109.75
CA LYS A 11 52.71 -14.33 -110.52
C LYS A 11 51.25 -14.36 -110.03
N ALA A 12 50.76 -15.58 -109.79
CA ALA A 12 49.32 -15.85 -109.92
C ALA A 12 48.71 -16.69 -108.79
N LEU A 13 49.47 -17.48 -108.02
CA LEU A 13 48.85 -18.43 -107.07
C LEU A 13 48.79 -17.95 -105.61
N VAL A 14 49.67 -17.01 -105.20
CA VAL A 14 49.70 -16.53 -103.81
C VAL A 14 48.83 -15.27 -103.62
N ASP A 15 48.51 -14.53 -104.70
CA ASP A 15 47.60 -13.37 -104.69
C ASP A 15 46.13 -13.73 -104.38
N ALA A 16 45.75 -15.02 -104.38
CA ALA A 16 44.36 -15.44 -104.10
C ALA A 16 44.14 -16.07 -102.72
N GLY A 17 45.17 -16.60 -102.05
CA GLY A 17 44.98 -17.46 -100.86
C GLY A 17 45.27 -16.80 -99.51
N GLY A 18 46.17 -15.83 -99.44
CA GLY A 18 46.74 -15.36 -98.17
C GLY A 18 45.99 -14.22 -97.47
N PHE A 19 45.05 -13.56 -98.15
CA PHE A 19 44.38 -12.37 -97.62
C PHE A 19 43.34 -12.67 -96.53
N PHE A 20 42.88 -13.92 -96.40
CA PHE A 20 41.79 -14.25 -95.45
C PHE A 20 42.25 -14.65 -94.04
N PHE A 21 43.53 -15.03 -93.83
CA PHE A 21 43.97 -15.55 -92.53
C PHE A 21 44.76 -14.55 -91.67
N SER A 22 45.33 -13.48 -92.24
CA SER A 22 46.13 -12.48 -91.48
C SER A 22 45.28 -11.35 -90.88
N VAL A 23 44.11 -11.07 -91.43
CA VAL A 23 43.22 -9.99 -90.93
C VAL A 23 42.52 -10.41 -89.62
N LEU A 24 42.26 -11.71 -89.43
CA LEU A 24 41.59 -12.22 -88.23
C LEU A 24 42.50 -12.28 -86.99
N SER A 25 43.82 -12.42 -87.13
CA SER A 25 44.74 -12.51 -85.97
C SER A 25 45.17 -11.13 -85.44
N GLY A 26 45.35 -10.13 -86.31
CA GLY A 26 45.73 -8.77 -85.91
C GLY A 26 44.61 -8.00 -85.21
N ALA A 27 43.36 -8.16 -85.66
CA ALA A 27 42.19 -7.56 -85.02
C ALA A 27 41.94 -8.16 -83.62
N ALA A 28 42.15 -9.47 -83.46
CA ALA A 28 42.01 -10.16 -82.17
C ALA A 28 43.07 -9.69 -81.15
N ALA A 29 44.32 -9.47 -81.56
CA ALA A 29 45.39 -8.98 -80.69
C ALA A 29 45.21 -7.52 -80.26
N GLY A 30 44.73 -6.65 -81.16
CA GLY A 30 44.41 -5.25 -80.85
C GLY A 30 43.21 -5.11 -79.90
N LEU A 31 42.16 -5.92 -80.10
CA LEU A 31 41.03 -5.99 -79.18
C LEU A 31 41.45 -6.54 -77.81
N TRP A 32 42.31 -7.56 -77.76
CA TRP A 32 42.83 -8.10 -76.50
C TRP A 32 43.67 -7.09 -75.72
N ALA A 33 44.51 -6.30 -76.40
CA ALA A 33 45.30 -5.25 -75.77
C ALA A 33 44.43 -4.09 -75.25
N LEU A 34 43.38 -3.70 -75.99
CA LEU A 34 42.44 -2.66 -75.57
C LEU A 34 41.58 -3.13 -74.39
N VAL A 35 41.09 -4.38 -74.40
CA VAL A 35 40.36 -4.99 -73.29
C VAL A 35 41.24 -5.05 -72.05
N ARG A 36 42.49 -5.49 -72.18
CA ARG A 36 43.46 -5.53 -71.07
C ARG A 36 43.78 -4.14 -70.52
N TRP A 37 43.92 -3.13 -71.36
CA TRP A 37 44.14 -1.75 -70.94
C TRP A 37 42.89 -1.14 -70.27
N LEU A 38 41.69 -1.45 -70.76
CA LEU A 38 40.43 -1.03 -70.14
C LEU A 38 40.20 -1.72 -68.79
N ASP A 39 40.57 -2.99 -68.65
CA ASP A 39 40.52 -3.73 -67.37
C ASP A 39 41.53 -3.17 -66.37
N ASP A 40 42.80 -2.93 -66.75
CA ASP A 40 43.79 -2.31 -65.87
C ASP A 40 43.33 -0.91 -65.38
N ARG A 41 42.70 -0.14 -66.27
CA ARG A 41 42.19 1.21 -65.94
C ARG A 41 40.89 1.17 -65.12
N ARG A 42 40.17 0.05 -65.16
CA ARG A 42 39.00 -0.21 -64.30
C ARG A 42 39.47 -0.68 -62.92
N ASP A 43 40.47 -1.54 -62.87
CA ASP A 43 41.06 -2.04 -61.63
C ASP A 43 41.79 -0.94 -60.85
N GLN A 44 42.49 -0.03 -61.53
CA GLN A 44 43.08 1.15 -60.88
C GLN A 44 42.01 2.06 -60.26
N ARG A 45 40.90 2.33 -60.97
CA ARG A 45 39.79 3.11 -60.42
C ARG A 45 39.12 2.42 -59.23
N LEU A 46 38.91 1.11 -59.31
CA LEU A 46 38.38 0.33 -58.19
C LEU A 46 39.34 0.31 -56.99
N GLN A 47 40.66 0.30 -57.21
CA GLN A 47 41.66 0.39 -56.14
C GLN A 47 41.66 1.77 -55.49
N GLU A 48 41.57 2.85 -56.28
CA GLU A 48 41.47 4.21 -55.77
C GLU A 48 40.18 4.42 -54.96
N GLU A 49 39.03 3.96 -55.47
CA GLU A 49 37.75 3.99 -54.74
C GLU A 49 37.79 3.18 -53.43
N ARG A 50 38.46 2.02 -53.42
CA ARG A 50 38.65 1.21 -52.20
C ARG A 50 39.55 1.91 -51.18
N LEU A 51 40.63 2.55 -51.63
CA LEU A 51 41.53 3.33 -50.77
C LEU A 51 40.83 4.59 -50.21
N GLU A 52 39.99 5.23 -51.02
CA GLU A 52 39.23 6.40 -50.60
C GLU A 52 38.10 6.01 -49.64
N SER A 53 37.36 4.92 -49.90
CA SER A 53 36.40 4.33 -48.96
C SER A 53 37.08 3.97 -47.64
N ALA A 54 38.22 3.28 -47.66
CA ALA A 54 38.95 2.89 -46.46
C ALA A 54 39.44 4.10 -45.64
N ARG A 55 39.84 5.20 -46.31
CA ARG A 55 40.18 6.47 -45.64
C ARG A 55 38.96 7.15 -45.02
N LEU A 56 37.82 7.09 -45.69
CA LEU A 56 36.56 7.65 -45.19
C LEU A 56 36.05 6.86 -43.99
N ASP A 57 36.16 5.53 -44.03
CA ASP A 57 35.82 4.62 -42.94
C ASP A 57 36.76 4.81 -41.75
N GLN A 58 38.08 4.97 -41.98
CA GLN A 58 39.02 5.34 -40.92
C GLN A 58 38.68 6.69 -40.27
N LYS A 59 38.29 7.70 -41.07
CA LYS A 59 37.86 9.00 -40.55
C LYS A 59 36.57 8.90 -39.74
N ARG A 60 35.60 8.08 -40.18
CA ARG A 60 34.36 7.81 -39.44
C ARG A 60 34.64 7.10 -38.12
N LEU A 61 35.45 6.05 -38.14
CA LEU A 61 35.82 5.32 -36.92
C LEU A 61 36.58 6.21 -35.93
N ALA A 62 37.50 7.05 -36.42
CA ALA A 62 38.21 8.01 -35.58
C ALA A 62 37.28 9.10 -35.01
N SER A 63 36.29 9.55 -35.78
CA SER A 63 35.24 10.48 -35.33
C SER A 63 34.37 9.86 -34.23
N GLU A 64 33.92 8.62 -34.42
CA GLU A 64 33.11 7.88 -33.44
C GLU A 64 33.87 7.62 -32.15
N GLN A 65 35.15 7.21 -32.25
CA GLN A 65 36.03 7.03 -31.09
C GLN A 65 36.27 8.35 -30.33
N ALA A 66 36.43 9.46 -31.06
CA ALA A 66 36.60 10.78 -30.44
C ALA A 66 35.30 11.25 -29.74
N GLU A 67 34.13 10.97 -30.29
CA GLU A 67 32.85 11.26 -29.63
C GLU A 67 32.63 10.40 -28.38
N GLN A 68 32.95 9.09 -28.46
CA GLN A 68 32.88 8.19 -27.31
C GLN A 68 33.81 8.64 -26.18
N ALA A 69 35.06 9.03 -26.51
CA ALA A 69 36.01 9.55 -25.53
C ALA A 69 35.52 10.86 -24.88
N ARG A 70 34.90 11.77 -25.66
CA ARG A 70 34.32 13.00 -25.13
C ARG A 70 33.14 12.75 -24.19
N ARG A 71 32.26 11.80 -24.52
CA ARG A 71 31.14 11.41 -23.65
C ARG A 71 31.64 10.80 -22.34
N ALA A 72 32.59 9.88 -22.43
CA ALA A 72 33.21 9.27 -21.24
C ALA A 72 33.91 10.30 -20.35
N GLU A 73 34.58 11.32 -20.93
CA GLU A 73 35.20 12.38 -20.14
C GLU A 73 34.18 13.31 -19.48
N LEU A 74 33.06 13.61 -20.15
CA LEU A 74 31.93 14.35 -19.57
C LEU A 74 31.35 13.60 -18.37
N GLU A 75 31.06 12.31 -18.53
CA GLU A 75 30.57 11.44 -17.46
C GLU A 75 31.55 11.41 -16.29
N ARG A 76 32.86 11.32 -16.55
CA ARG A 76 33.86 11.30 -15.48
C ARG A 76 33.93 12.63 -14.73
N ARG A 77 33.82 13.77 -15.43
CA ARG A 77 33.77 15.09 -14.80
C ARG A 77 32.51 15.27 -13.95
N GLU A 78 31.37 14.80 -14.44
CA GLU A 78 30.12 14.80 -13.68
C GLU A 78 30.24 13.95 -12.41
N GLN A 79 30.82 12.74 -12.50
CA GLN A 79 31.07 11.89 -11.33
C GLN A 79 32.05 12.52 -10.33
N GLU A 80 33.14 13.12 -10.81
CA GLU A 80 34.10 13.84 -9.96
C GLU A 80 33.46 15.04 -9.25
N GLU A 81 32.61 15.81 -9.95
CA GLU A 81 31.85 16.90 -9.33
C GLU A 81 30.82 16.41 -8.33
N GLN A 82 30.10 15.32 -8.63
CA GLN A 82 29.18 14.66 -7.70
C GLN A 82 29.92 14.23 -6.42
N GLY A 83 31.10 13.61 -6.55
CA GLY A 83 31.93 13.22 -5.42
C GLY A 83 32.34 14.40 -4.53
N ARG A 84 32.85 15.49 -5.11
CA ARG A 84 33.22 16.70 -4.36
C ARG A 84 32.02 17.35 -3.68
N ARG A 85 30.84 17.31 -4.30
CA ARG A 85 29.61 17.86 -3.72
C ARG A 85 29.10 17.00 -2.56
N ALA A 86 29.17 15.67 -2.67
CA ALA A 86 28.83 14.75 -1.59
C ALA A 86 29.73 14.95 -0.36
N GLU A 87 31.03 15.16 -0.58
CA GLU A 87 31.99 15.45 0.49
C GLU A 87 31.68 16.77 1.21
N ARG A 88 31.28 17.82 0.47
CA ARG A 88 30.82 19.09 1.06
C ARG A 88 29.55 18.92 1.89
N ALA A 89 28.58 18.14 1.42
CA ALA A 89 27.36 17.86 2.17
C ALA A 89 27.65 17.08 3.46
N ALA A 90 28.54 16.07 3.41
CA ALA A 90 28.97 15.33 4.59
C ALA A 90 29.64 16.23 5.65
N ASN A 91 30.45 17.20 5.21
CA ASN A 91 31.07 18.19 6.09
C ASN A 91 30.01 19.11 6.74
N LEU A 92 29.05 19.61 5.95
CA LEU A 92 27.95 20.44 6.47
C LEU A 92 27.07 19.68 7.48
N ILE A 93 26.85 18.38 7.28
CA ILE A 93 26.12 17.52 8.24
C ILE A 93 26.90 17.42 9.55
N CYS A 94 28.22 17.21 9.49
CA CYS A 94 29.09 17.21 10.67
C CYS A 94 29.08 18.56 11.41
N GLU A 95 29.02 19.68 10.69
CA GLU A 95 28.89 21.00 11.29
C GLU A 95 27.51 21.21 11.92
N PHE A 96 26.45 20.76 11.26
CA PHE A 96 25.08 20.83 11.78
C PHE A 96 24.93 20.07 13.09
N SER A 97 25.47 18.84 13.18
CA SER A 97 25.38 18.01 14.39
C SER A 97 26.19 18.58 15.57
N LYS A 98 27.30 19.29 15.28
CA LYS A 98 28.14 19.94 16.29
C LYS A 98 27.63 21.31 16.72
N SER A 99 26.76 21.93 15.92
CA SER A 99 26.23 23.27 16.20
C SER A 99 25.27 23.28 17.40
N LYS A 100 25.46 24.28 18.28
CA LYS A 100 24.64 24.46 19.49
C LYS A 100 23.56 25.54 19.33
N THR A 101 23.70 26.45 18.37
CA THR A 101 22.79 27.60 18.23
C THR A 101 21.67 27.32 17.21
N PRO A 102 20.46 27.87 17.39
CA PRO A 102 19.37 27.71 16.42
C PRO A 102 19.66 28.37 15.06
N GLU A 103 20.39 29.49 15.06
CA GLU A 103 20.71 30.27 13.86
C GLU A 103 21.69 29.54 12.93
N GLU A 104 22.76 28.95 13.47
CA GLU A 104 23.71 28.14 12.70
C GLU A 104 23.02 26.92 12.08
N ARG A 105 22.15 26.24 12.85
CA ARG A 105 21.34 25.13 12.32
C ARG A 105 20.45 25.59 11.16
N ALA A 106 19.81 26.75 11.26
CA ALA A 106 18.98 27.29 10.19
C ALA A 106 19.79 27.59 8.91
N TRP A 107 20.99 28.18 9.04
CA TRP A 107 21.88 28.44 7.89
C TRP A 107 22.40 27.17 7.25
N THR A 108 22.80 26.18 8.05
CA THR A 108 23.31 24.90 7.53
C THR A 108 22.18 24.07 6.90
N ALA A 109 20.95 24.15 7.41
CA ALA A 109 19.78 23.58 6.74
C ALA A 109 19.50 24.27 5.39
N LEU A 110 19.62 25.60 5.33
CA LEU A 110 19.54 26.38 4.09
C LEU A 110 20.64 25.98 3.08
N ALA A 111 21.86 25.74 3.56
CA ALA A 111 22.97 25.29 2.74
C ALA A 111 22.76 23.87 2.18
N LEU A 112 22.19 22.96 2.99
CA LEU A 112 21.74 21.64 2.55
C LEU A 112 20.59 21.74 1.52
N GLY A 113 19.78 22.79 1.60
CA GLY A 113 18.66 23.06 0.69
C GLY A 113 19.04 23.60 -0.70
N LEU A 114 20.31 23.94 -0.95
CA LEU A 114 20.76 24.45 -2.26
C LEU A 114 20.69 23.41 -3.38
N TYR A 115 20.69 22.11 -3.04
CA TYR A 115 20.50 20.98 -3.95
C TYR A 115 19.63 19.91 -3.27
N PRO A 116 18.29 20.08 -3.27
CA PRO A 116 17.43 19.38 -2.34
C PRO A 116 17.30 17.87 -2.60
N GLU A 117 17.32 17.40 -3.85
CA GLU A 117 17.12 15.98 -4.14
C GLU A 117 18.35 15.11 -3.84
N GLU A 118 19.55 15.53 -4.26
CA GLU A 118 20.76 14.76 -3.96
C GLU A 118 21.11 14.80 -2.47
N THR A 119 20.90 15.94 -1.82
CA THR A 119 21.13 16.07 -0.38
C THR A 119 20.16 15.21 0.43
N LEU A 120 18.88 15.16 0.01
CA LEU A 120 17.89 14.26 0.60
C LEU A 120 18.34 12.80 0.50
N ARG A 121 18.75 12.34 -0.69
CA ARG A 121 19.22 10.96 -0.89
C ARG A 121 20.42 10.63 -0.01
N LEU A 122 21.39 11.53 0.09
CA LEU A 122 22.57 11.34 0.95
C LEU A 122 22.18 11.29 2.44
N LEU A 123 21.31 12.18 2.91
CA LEU A 123 20.80 12.19 4.28
C LEU A 123 20.04 10.91 4.61
N VAL A 124 19.18 10.43 3.70
CA VAL A 124 18.41 9.20 3.86
C VAL A 124 19.35 7.98 3.93
N CYS A 125 20.33 7.86 3.02
CA CYS A 125 21.34 6.80 3.08
C CYS A 125 22.18 6.84 4.37
N SER A 126 22.41 8.03 4.91
CA SER A 126 23.16 8.26 6.14
C SER A 126 22.41 7.76 7.38
N LEU A 127 21.08 7.61 7.36
CA LEU A 127 20.34 7.08 8.52
C LEU A 127 20.82 5.69 8.96
N GLY A 128 21.37 4.88 8.05
CA GLY A 128 21.88 3.54 8.37
C GLY A 128 23.34 3.49 8.86
N GLN A 129 24.14 4.52 8.62
CA GLN A 129 25.62 4.41 8.71
C GLN A 129 26.25 5.16 9.90
N PHE A 130 25.54 6.11 10.52
CA PHE A 130 26.12 7.03 11.50
C PHE A 130 25.91 6.62 12.98
N SER A 131 26.80 7.14 13.85
CA SER A 131 26.73 7.03 15.32
C SER A 131 25.54 7.82 15.90
N GLU A 132 25.08 7.45 17.11
CA GLU A 132 23.94 8.06 17.81
C GLU A 132 23.96 9.61 17.83
N GLU A 133 25.12 10.22 18.09
CA GLU A 133 25.27 11.67 18.18
C GLU A 133 25.04 12.41 16.85
N SER A 134 25.39 11.78 15.73
CA SER A 134 25.26 12.40 14.39
C SER A 134 23.88 12.20 13.78
N VAL A 135 23.16 11.16 14.20
CA VAL A 135 21.85 10.79 13.65
C VAL A 135 20.78 11.81 13.98
N GLN A 136 20.80 12.42 15.17
CA GLN A 136 19.85 13.47 15.53
C GLN A 136 19.92 14.65 14.55
N GLY A 137 21.13 15.07 14.16
CA GLY A 137 21.33 16.13 13.17
C GLY A 137 20.75 15.78 11.81
N VAL A 138 20.96 14.54 11.35
CA VAL A 138 20.39 14.01 10.10
C VAL A 138 18.87 13.97 10.15
N GLN A 139 18.28 13.52 11.27
CA GLN A 139 16.83 13.48 11.44
C GLN A 139 16.21 14.88 11.40
N LEU A 140 16.81 15.85 12.11
CA LEU A 140 16.41 17.26 12.08
C LEU A 140 16.51 17.85 10.67
N ALA A 141 17.60 17.57 9.95
CA ALA A 141 17.75 18.00 8.57
C ALA A 141 16.64 17.42 7.69
N LEU A 142 16.36 16.11 7.77
CA LEU A 142 15.27 15.47 7.02
C LEU A 142 13.88 16.03 7.36
N VAL A 143 13.62 16.32 8.63
CA VAL A 143 12.37 16.97 9.06
C VAL A 143 12.21 18.35 8.41
N SER A 144 13.30 19.09 8.21
CA SER A 144 13.26 20.41 7.53
C SER A 144 12.86 20.33 6.04
N PHE A 145 13.03 19.17 5.39
CA PHE A 145 12.56 18.94 4.02
C PHE A 145 11.05 18.66 3.94
N GLY A 146 10.38 18.41 5.07
CA GLY A 146 8.93 18.22 5.18
C GLY A 146 8.43 17.05 4.32
N SER A 147 7.37 17.28 3.54
CA SER A 147 6.74 16.26 2.69
C SER A 147 7.70 15.64 1.67
N ARG A 148 8.70 16.38 1.19
CA ARG A 148 9.66 15.87 0.19
C ARG A 148 10.52 14.73 0.72
N ALA A 149 10.73 14.66 2.04
CA ALA A 149 11.48 13.58 2.66
C ALA A 149 10.63 12.32 2.86
N VAL A 150 9.30 12.43 2.89
CA VAL A 150 8.41 11.33 3.25
C VAL A 150 8.60 10.15 2.30
N ASP A 151 8.55 10.36 0.99
CA ASP A 151 8.61 9.28 0.01
C ASP A 151 9.89 8.45 0.10
N GLU A 152 11.05 9.11 0.24
CA GLU A 152 12.34 8.42 0.36
C GLU A 152 12.51 7.73 1.73
N VAL A 153 12.01 8.33 2.81
CA VAL A 153 12.05 7.72 4.15
C VAL A 153 11.09 6.52 4.23
N VAL A 154 9.90 6.61 3.62
CA VAL A 154 8.94 5.51 3.45
C VAL A 154 9.58 4.37 2.67
N ARG A 155 10.25 4.67 1.56
CA ARG A 155 10.97 3.67 0.76
C ARG A 155 12.04 2.96 1.59
N LEU A 156 12.84 3.70 2.34
CA LEU A 156 13.90 3.11 3.17
C LEU A 156 13.33 2.25 4.31
N ASN A 157 12.25 2.70 4.96
CA ASN A 157 11.57 1.94 6.00
C ASN A 157 11.01 0.62 5.45
N ARG A 158 10.37 0.63 4.27
CA ARG A 158 9.88 -0.59 3.61
C ARG A 158 11.00 -1.58 3.29
N VAL A 159 12.13 -1.10 2.78
CA VAL A 159 13.31 -1.93 2.52
C VAL A 159 13.84 -2.55 3.81
N ALA A 160 13.90 -1.78 4.90
CA ALA A 160 14.31 -2.31 6.20
C ALA A 160 13.33 -3.39 6.71
N ARG A 161 12.02 -3.19 6.52
CA ARG A 161 10.97 -4.15 6.89
C ARG A 161 11.05 -5.46 6.09
N SER A 162 11.33 -5.41 4.78
CA SER A 162 11.45 -6.65 3.98
C SER A 162 12.58 -7.54 4.48
N PHE A 163 13.69 -6.95 4.96
CA PHE A 163 14.79 -7.72 5.53
C PHE A 163 14.48 -8.30 6.93
N GLU A 164 13.46 -7.82 7.63
CA GLU A 164 12.99 -8.45 8.87
C GLU A 164 12.06 -9.63 8.61
N ALA A 165 11.25 -9.59 7.55
CA ALA A 165 10.34 -10.69 7.21
C ALA A 165 11.07 -11.98 6.78
N ASP A 166 12.28 -11.86 6.23
CA ASP A 166 13.12 -13.01 5.84
C ASP A 166 13.88 -13.65 7.03
N ARG A 167 13.72 -13.14 8.27
CA ARG A 167 14.49 -13.57 9.47
C ARG A 167 13.79 -14.60 10.37
N ASP A 168 12.73 -15.28 9.90
CA ASP A 168 12.10 -16.35 10.69
C ASP A 168 13.01 -17.59 10.90
N ASP A 169 14.21 -17.62 10.33
CA ASP A 169 15.30 -18.55 10.69
C ASP A 169 16.14 -17.98 11.85
N GLU A 170 16.32 -18.76 12.92
CA GLU A 170 17.14 -18.39 14.10
C GLU A 170 18.51 -17.79 13.67
N PRO A 171 18.94 -16.66 14.26
CA PRO A 171 20.21 -16.07 13.91
C PRO A 171 21.35 -16.97 14.40
N ALA A 172 22.06 -17.58 13.46
CA ALA A 172 23.34 -18.24 13.74
C ALA A 172 24.29 -17.23 14.40
N ASP A 173 24.87 -17.64 15.54
CA ASP A 173 25.82 -16.85 16.34
C ASP A 173 26.87 -16.16 15.46
N GLY A 174 26.98 -14.83 15.59
CA GLY A 174 28.16 -14.08 15.16
C GLY A 174 28.12 -13.35 13.82
N VAL A 175 26.97 -13.27 13.13
CA VAL A 175 26.83 -12.36 11.98
C VAL A 175 26.56 -10.94 12.48
N PRO A 176 27.30 -9.90 12.03
CA PRO A 176 27.01 -8.52 12.43
C PRO A 176 25.60 -8.17 11.96
N LEU A 177 24.68 -7.99 12.91
CA LEU A 177 23.36 -7.42 12.69
C LEU A 177 23.55 -6.12 11.91
N TYR A 178 23.28 -6.13 10.60
CA TYR A 178 22.82 -4.91 9.96
C TYR A 178 21.58 -4.53 10.75
N ASP A 179 21.65 -3.41 11.47
CA ASP A 179 20.70 -3.10 12.53
C ASP A 179 19.42 -2.52 11.90
N THR A 180 18.70 -3.40 11.21
CA THR A 180 17.40 -3.13 10.56
C THR A 180 16.42 -2.53 11.55
N ALA A 181 16.44 -3.02 12.79
CA ALA A 181 15.68 -2.47 13.90
C ALA A 181 16.06 -1.00 14.19
N ARG A 182 17.36 -0.66 14.30
CA ARG A 182 17.78 0.75 14.39
C ARG A 182 17.36 1.58 13.19
N LEU A 183 17.41 1.04 11.98
CA LEU A 183 17.01 1.76 10.77
C LEU A 183 15.49 2.04 10.75
N LEU A 184 14.67 1.06 11.12
CA LEU A 184 13.23 1.22 11.32
C LEU A 184 12.94 2.25 12.40
N GLU A 185 13.63 2.19 13.53
CA GLU A 185 13.48 3.19 14.60
C GLU A 185 13.83 4.60 14.13
N ARG A 186 14.95 4.75 13.42
CA ARG A 186 15.43 6.05 12.92
C ARG A 186 14.47 6.64 11.89
N THR A 187 13.98 5.84 10.94
CA THR A 187 13.02 6.25 9.92
C THR A 187 11.65 6.57 10.53
N LYS A 188 11.17 5.76 11.47
CA LYS A 188 9.95 6.02 12.27
C LYS A 188 10.02 7.36 12.97
N VAL A 189 11.13 7.66 13.65
CA VAL A 189 11.32 8.95 14.34
C VAL A 189 11.22 10.11 13.37
N VAL A 190 11.83 10.03 12.18
CA VAL A 190 11.73 11.09 11.16
C VAL A 190 10.29 11.27 10.69
N LEU A 191 9.61 10.19 10.31
CA LEU A 191 8.22 10.24 9.85
C LEU A 191 7.29 10.79 10.93
N GLN A 192 7.47 10.35 12.19
CA GLN A 192 6.70 10.85 13.32
C GLN A 192 6.85 12.37 13.48
N HIS A 193 8.09 12.90 13.43
CA HIS A 193 8.32 14.34 13.57
C HIS A 193 7.74 15.14 12.39
N ILE A 194 7.88 14.65 11.15
CA ILE A 194 7.30 15.30 9.97
C ILE A 194 5.78 15.42 10.13
N LEU A 195 5.11 14.31 10.47
CA LEU A 195 3.65 14.28 10.62
C LEU A 195 3.14 15.12 11.79
N LEU A 196 3.94 15.28 12.86
CA LEU A 196 3.57 16.11 14.01
C LEU A 196 3.75 17.62 13.78
N GLN A 197 4.67 18.03 12.89
CA GLN A 197 4.98 19.44 12.65
C GLN A 197 4.22 20.04 11.48
N MET A 198 3.76 19.22 10.54
CA MET A 198 3.07 19.70 9.35
C MET A 198 1.59 19.99 9.60
N PRO A 199 1.03 21.04 8.96
CA PRO A 199 -0.39 21.34 9.04
C PRO A 199 -1.23 20.30 8.26
N ALA A 200 -2.49 20.13 8.67
CA ALA A 200 -3.40 19.10 8.17
C ALA A 200 -3.55 19.11 6.64
N GLU A 201 -3.54 20.30 6.03
CA GLU A 201 -3.74 20.48 4.59
C GLU A 201 -2.60 19.86 3.79
N GLN A 202 -1.37 19.92 4.30
CA GLN A 202 -0.18 19.43 3.59
C GLN A 202 0.05 17.93 3.77
N ILE A 203 -0.44 17.35 4.86
CA ILE A 203 -0.29 15.92 5.13
C ILE A 203 -1.42 15.07 4.54
N SER A 204 -2.55 15.68 4.17
CA SER A 204 -3.75 14.95 3.75
C SER A 204 -3.62 14.09 2.50
N HIS A 205 -2.54 14.28 1.75
CA HIS A 205 -2.21 13.51 0.55
C HIS A 205 -1.03 12.56 0.76
N LEU A 206 -0.44 12.52 1.96
CA LEU A 206 0.72 11.67 2.22
C LEU A 206 0.33 10.20 2.27
N VAL A 207 1.14 9.38 1.61
CA VAL A 207 1.00 7.93 1.56
C VAL A 207 2.20 7.31 2.26
N LEU A 208 1.93 6.62 3.37
CA LEU A 208 2.91 5.94 4.22
C LEU A 208 2.81 4.43 4.06
N GLU A 209 2.40 3.97 2.88
CA GLU A 209 2.08 2.56 2.64
C GLU A 209 3.23 1.63 3.02
N GLY A 210 2.93 0.57 3.77
CA GLY A 210 3.90 -0.45 4.16
C GLY A 210 4.89 -0.06 5.26
N VAL A 211 4.76 1.12 5.88
CA VAL A 211 5.70 1.60 6.90
C VAL A 211 5.48 0.95 8.26
N ASP A 212 6.57 0.65 8.96
CA ASP A 212 6.56 0.34 10.39
C ASP A 212 6.58 1.61 11.24
N LEU A 213 5.46 1.88 11.91
CA LEU A 213 5.29 2.96 12.87
C LEU A 213 5.02 2.42 14.28
N SER A 214 5.45 1.20 14.58
CA SER A 214 5.17 0.54 15.86
C SER A 214 5.69 1.38 17.04
N GLY A 215 4.81 1.58 18.03
CA GLY A 215 5.06 2.41 19.21
C GLY A 215 5.18 3.92 18.94
N ALA A 216 4.91 4.39 17.72
CA ALA A 216 4.95 5.82 17.42
C ALA A 216 3.90 6.60 18.21
N ARG A 217 4.16 7.88 18.43
CA ARG A 217 3.32 8.76 19.25
C ARG A 217 2.75 9.90 18.42
N PHE A 218 1.47 9.80 18.10
CA PHE A 218 0.67 10.76 17.35
C PHE A 218 -0.42 11.41 18.20
N GLN A 219 -0.20 11.55 19.50
CA GLN A 219 -1.20 12.11 20.41
C GLN A 219 -1.56 13.55 20.00
N GLY A 220 -2.84 13.79 19.69
CA GLY A 220 -3.32 15.10 19.24
C GLY A 220 -2.88 15.50 17.83
N ALA A 221 -2.24 14.60 17.07
CA ALA A 221 -1.78 14.89 15.72
C ALA A 221 -2.95 15.17 14.78
N ALA A 222 -2.80 16.14 13.89
CA ALA A 222 -3.63 16.21 12.70
C ALA A 222 -3.09 15.15 11.72
N LEU A 223 -3.91 14.22 11.27
CA LEU A 223 -3.59 13.13 10.35
C LEU A 223 -4.76 12.88 9.39
N GLN A 224 -5.54 13.93 9.11
CA GLN A 224 -6.73 13.85 8.27
C GLN A 224 -6.34 13.43 6.85
N GLY A 225 -6.96 12.39 6.31
CA GLY A 225 -6.73 11.91 4.94
C GLY A 225 -5.44 11.14 4.71
N VAL A 226 -4.54 11.03 5.69
CA VAL A 226 -3.26 10.31 5.53
C VAL A 226 -3.50 8.83 5.19
N GLY A 227 -2.73 8.30 4.25
CA GLY A 227 -2.77 6.89 3.87
C GLY A 227 -1.77 6.05 4.67
N PHE A 228 -2.25 5.17 5.52
CA PHE A 228 -1.50 4.21 6.33
C PHE A 228 -1.68 2.76 5.85
N ASN A 229 -2.03 2.54 4.58
CA ASN A 229 -2.32 1.18 4.10
C ASN A 229 -1.14 0.23 4.32
N ASP A 230 -1.39 -1.00 4.76
CA ASP A 230 -0.34 -2.00 5.07
C ASP A 230 0.71 -1.51 6.11
N CYS A 231 0.40 -0.48 6.92
CA CYS A 231 1.29 -0.09 8.01
C CYS A 231 1.26 -1.07 9.18
N ARG A 232 2.42 -1.23 9.84
CA ARG A 232 2.49 -1.76 11.21
C ARG A 232 2.27 -0.61 12.19
N LEU A 233 1.14 -0.60 12.88
CA LEU A 233 0.75 0.41 13.86
C LEU A 233 0.69 -0.18 15.28
N GLU A 234 1.45 -1.24 15.54
CA GLU A 234 1.40 -1.96 16.82
C GLU A 234 1.82 -1.06 17.98
N GLY A 235 1.01 -0.97 19.03
CA GLY A 235 1.27 -0.11 20.19
C GLY A 235 1.29 1.39 19.89
N THR A 236 0.87 1.82 18.69
CA THR A 236 0.91 3.24 18.29
C THR A 236 -0.11 4.06 19.07
N ILE A 237 0.26 5.27 19.47
CA ILE A 237 -0.58 6.16 20.29
C ILE A 237 -1.23 7.24 19.42
N PHE A 238 -2.50 7.07 19.07
CA PHE A 238 -3.34 8.03 18.36
C PHE A 238 -4.35 8.76 19.28
N LYS A 239 -4.09 8.81 20.60
CA LYS A 239 -4.98 9.45 21.57
C LYS A 239 -5.32 10.89 21.14
N ARG A 240 -6.61 11.20 21.00
CA ARG A 240 -7.10 12.53 20.54
C ARG A 240 -6.57 12.98 19.17
N ALA A 241 -6.00 12.09 18.36
CA ALA A 241 -5.57 12.41 17.00
C ALA A 241 -6.78 12.65 16.09
N ASN A 242 -6.61 13.46 15.04
CA ASN A 242 -7.60 13.65 13.99
C ASN A 242 -7.20 12.82 12.76
N LEU A 243 -7.82 11.67 12.58
CA LEU A 243 -7.64 10.71 11.49
C LEU A 243 -8.88 10.68 10.57
N ARG A 244 -9.64 11.78 10.48
CA ARG A 244 -10.83 11.86 9.64
C ARG A 244 -10.49 11.49 8.19
N GLY A 245 -11.23 10.54 7.61
CA GLY A 245 -11.01 10.09 6.24
C GLY A 245 -9.65 9.44 5.97
N ALA A 246 -8.86 9.10 7.00
CA ALA A 246 -7.60 8.40 6.82
C ALA A 246 -7.84 6.99 6.27
N SER A 247 -6.93 6.52 5.41
CA SER A 247 -6.96 5.16 4.87
C SER A 247 -6.07 4.28 5.73
N LEU A 248 -6.67 3.32 6.43
CA LEU A 248 -6.02 2.38 7.35
C LEU A 248 -6.36 0.94 6.91
N ARG A 249 -6.24 0.67 5.61
CA ARG A 249 -6.54 -0.67 5.07
C ARG A 249 -5.41 -1.62 5.36
N GLU A 250 -5.75 -2.87 5.68
CA GLU A 250 -4.77 -3.95 5.86
C GLU A 250 -3.69 -3.63 6.93
N VAL A 251 -4.03 -2.81 7.92
CA VAL A 251 -3.10 -2.40 8.98
C VAL A 251 -3.07 -3.38 10.15
N SER A 252 -1.89 -3.57 10.75
CA SER A 252 -1.76 -4.19 12.08
C SER A 252 -1.95 -3.13 13.16
N ILE A 253 -3.02 -3.23 13.95
CA ILE A 253 -3.35 -2.27 15.03
C ILE A 253 -3.27 -2.89 16.42
N ARG A 254 -2.53 -4.00 16.57
CA ARG A 254 -2.37 -4.68 17.86
C ARG A 254 -1.84 -3.75 18.94
N GLY A 255 -2.60 -3.57 20.02
CA GLY A 255 -2.26 -2.67 21.13
C GLY A 255 -2.30 -1.17 20.79
N ALA A 256 -2.77 -0.79 19.61
CA ALA A 256 -2.86 0.62 19.23
C ALA A 256 -3.93 1.36 20.07
N LEU A 257 -3.64 2.61 20.42
CA LEU A 257 -4.46 3.42 21.32
C LEU A 257 -5.10 4.59 20.58
N PHE A 258 -6.38 4.48 20.25
CA PHE A 258 -7.19 5.51 19.58
C PHE A 258 -8.08 6.30 20.55
N THR A 259 -7.87 6.23 21.86
CA THR A 259 -8.77 6.84 22.85
C THR A 259 -9.12 8.30 22.52
N ARG A 260 -10.42 8.58 22.32
CA ARG A 260 -10.96 9.90 21.92
C ARG A 260 -10.43 10.48 20.59
N ALA A 261 -9.93 9.65 19.67
CA ALA A 261 -9.55 10.07 18.33
C ALA A 261 -10.79 10.38 17.46
N SER A 262 -10.62 11.25 16.47
CA SER A 262 -11.60 11.42 15.39
C SER A 262 -11.22 10.54 14.21
N LEU A 263 -12.09 9.60 13.89
CA LEU A 263 -11.99 8.56 12.86
C LEU A 263 -13.16 8.65 11.87
N ASN A 264 -13.90 9.77 11.83
CA ASN A 264 -15.06 9.90 10.96
C ASN A 264 -14.68 9.62 9.49
N GLY A 265 -15.38 8.70 8.85
CA GLY A 265 -15.11 8.29 7.47
C GLY A 265 -13.78 7.58 7.24
N ALA A 266 -13.03 7.21 8.30
CA ALA A 266 -11.79 6.45 8.16
C ALA A 266 -12.07 5.03 7.66
N ASP A 267 -11.11 4.46 6.94
CA ASP A 267 -11.24 3.16 6.30
C ASP A 267 -10.28 2.13 6.93
N PHE A 268 -10.79 1.33 7.86
CA PHE A 268 -10.13 0.21 8.52
C PHE A 268 -10.44 -1.14 7.84
N SER A 269 -10.80 -1.14 6.54
CA SER A 269 -11.11 -2.40 5.86
C SER A 269 -9.91 -3.35 5.94
N ASP A 270 -10.18 -4.61 6.26
CA ASP A 270 -9.16 -5.67 6.37
C ASP A 270 -8.07 -5.40 7.45
N ALA A 271 -8.27 -4.44 8.36
CA ALA A 271 -7.39 -4.21 9.50
C ALA A 271 -7.43 -5.40 10.48
N PHE A 272 -6.34 -5.64 11.21
CA PHE A 272 -6.25 -6.77 12.14
C PHE A 272 -5.54 -6.44 13.46
N GLY A 273 -6.04 -7.05 14.54
CA GLY A 273 -5.47 -6.95 15.88
C GLY A 273 -6.43 -6.31 16.90
N ALA A 274 -6.13 -6.53 18.18
CA ALA A 274 -6.89 -5.94 19.29
C ALA A 274 -6.43 -4.50 19.57
N ALA A 275 -7.34 -3.54 19.56
CA ALA A 275 -7.03 -2.12 19.79
C ALA A 275 -7.92 -1.46 20.86
N GLU A 276 -7.50 -0.29 21.34
CA GLU A 276 -8.25 0.53 22.29
C GLU A 276 -8.88 1.72 21.57
N MET A 277 -10.15 1.60 21.20
CA MET A 277 -10.96 2.59 20.48
C MET A 277 -12.04 3.21 21.39
N ILE A 278 -11.71 3.41 22.66
CA ILE A 278 -12.61 4.00 23.66
C ILE A 278 -12.99 5.45 23.29
N LYS A 279 -14.30 5.73 23.27
CA LYS A 279 -14.88 7.07 23.04
C LYS A 279 -14.38 7.75 21.76
N VAL A 280 -14.08 6.98 20.72
CA VAL A 280 -13.75 7.53 19.39
C VAL A 280 -14.96 8.12 18.71
N HIS A 281 -14.73 9.04 17.78
CA HIS A 281 -15.74 9.48 16.82
C HIS A 281 -15.47 8.78 15.48
N ALA A 282 -16.18 7.71 15.17
CA ALA A 282 -15.99 6.87 14.00
C ALA A 282 -17.28 6.76 13.17
N ASP A 283 -18.04 7.86 13.10
CA ASP A 283 -19.22 7.93 12.24
C ASP A 283 -18.81 7.78 10.78
N ASP A 284 -19.59 7.03 9.99
CA ASP A 284 -19.31 6.70 8.59
C ASP A 284 -18.00 5.91 8.36
N ALA A 285 -17.34 5.42 9.41
CA ALA A 285 -16.13 4.62 9.27
C ALA A 285 -16.43 3.22 8.68
N ARG A 286 -15.45 2.65 7.97
CA ARG A 286 -15.55 1.30 7.39
C ARG A 286 -14.59 0.37 8.10
N PHE A 287 -15.11 -0.71 8.68
CA PHE A 287 -14.38 -1.80 9.32
C PHE A 287 -14.60 -3.13 8.59
N ASP A 288 -14.97 -3.07 7.32
CA ASP A 288 -15.38 -4.24 6.54
C ASP A 288 -14.24 -5.26 6.47
N ARG A 289 -14.56 -6.53 6.72
CA ARG A 289 -13.61 -7.66 6.76
C ARG A 289 -12.49 -7.54 7.81
N ALA A 290 -12.55 -6.57 8.72
CA ALA A 290 -11.52 -6.41 9.74
C ALA A 290 -11.58 -7.54 10.80
N LEU A 291 -10.43 -7.87 11.37
CA LEU A 291 -10.22 -8.84 12.43
C LEU A 291 -9.95 -8.09 13.74
N LEU A 292 -11.03 -7.75 14.45
CA LEU A 292 -11.03 -6.84 15.60
C LEU A 292 -11.47 -7.57 16.88
N GLN A 293 -11.11 -8.84 17.02
CA GLN A 293 -11.37 -9.60 18.24
C GLN A 293 -10.77 -8.87 19.44
N GLU A 294 -11.47 -8.90 20.58
CA GLU A 294 -11.05 -8.25 21.84
C GLU A 294 -10.85 -6.72 21.75
N THR A 295 -11.26 -6.07 20.65
CA THR A 295 -11.12 -4.62 20.51
C THR A 295 -12.13 -3.89 21.39
N ASN A 296 -11.69 -2.80 22.03
CA ASN A 296 -12.53 -2.00 22.91
C ASN A 296 -13.10 -0.78 22.19
N PHE A 297 -14.41 -0.74 21.97
CA PHE A 297 -15.18 0.35 21.38
C PHE A 297 -16.07 1.07 22.42
N ASP A 298 -15.77 0.98 23.71
CA ASP A 298 -16.62 1.51 24.77
C ASP A 298 -16.91 3.01 24.59
N GLY A 299 -18.20 3.34 24.56
CA GLY A 299 -18.70 4.70 24.36
C GLY A 299 -18.32 5.33 23.01
N ALA A 300 -17.90 4.54 22.02
CA ALA A 300 -17.59 5.03 20.68
C ALA A 300 -18.86 5.52 19.95
N SER A 301 -18.71 6.56 19.12
CA SER A 301 -19.71 6.93 18.12
C SER A 301 -19.40 6.20 16.82
N LEU A 302 -20.32 5.35 16.37
CA LEU A 302 -20.19 4.45 15.21
C LEU A 302 -21.42 4.59 14.30
N LYS A 303 -21.96 5.80 14.19
CA LYS A 303 -23.20 6.03 13.44
C LYS A 303 -22.94 5.81 11.95
N ARG A 304 -23.79 5.03 11.29
CA ARG A 304 -23.64 4.61 9.88
C ARG A 304 -22.30 3.91 9.59
N ALA A 305 -21.62 3.41 10.62
CA ALA A 305 -20.39 2.64 10.41
C ALA A 305 -20.72 1.29 9.75
N SER A 306 -19.77 0.80 8.96
CA SER A 306 -19.88 -0.50 8.29
C SER A 306 -18.98 -1.52 8.98
N PHE A 307 -19.57 -2.65 9.36
CA PHE A 307 -18.92 -3.81 9.96
C PHE A 307 -19.21 -5.07 9.12
N VAL A 308 -19.25 -4.94 7.79
CA VAL A 308 -19.61 -6.05 6.92
C VAL A 308 -18.52 -7.11 6.96
N ARG A 309 -18.87 -8.34 7.33
CA ARG A 309 -17.92 -9.47 7.49
C ARG A 309 -16.80 -9.21 8.51
N THR A 310 -17.03 -8.35 9.50
CA THR A 310 -16.05 -8.05 10.54
C THR A 310 -16.09 -9.10 11.66
N GLN A 311 -14.93 -9.44 12.22
CA GLN A 311 -14.82 -10.26 13.43
C GLN A 311 -14.66 -9.35 14.65
N LEU A 312 -15.60 -9.44 15.58
CA LEU A 312 -15.71 -8.68 16.84
C LEU A 312 -15.97 -9.64 18.01
N GLU A 313 -15.50 -10.89 17.91
CA GLU A 313 -15.62 -11.86 19.01
C GLU A 313 -14.90 -11.33 20.25
N ASP A 314 -15.55 -11.44 21.41
CA ASP A 314 -15.09 -10.91 22.71
C ASP A 314 -14.83 -9.39 22.75
N ALA A 315 -15.19 -8.63 21.70
CA ALA A 315 -15.04 -7.18 21.68
C ALA A 315 -15.94 -6.50 22.73
N SER A 316 -15.56 -5.28 23.16
CA SER A 316 -16.39 -4.46 24.04
C SER A 316 -17.05 -3.33 23.28
N LEU A 317 -18.37 -3.24 23.34
CA LEU A 317 -19.22 -2.21 22.72
C LEU A 317 -20.07 -1.50 23.79
N GLN A 318 -19.60 -1.44 25.04
CA GLN A 318 -20.44 -0.93 26.12
C GLN A 318 -20.77 0.55 25.91
N GLY A 319 -22.06 0.88 25.87
CA GLY A 319 -22.51 2.24 25.60
C GLY A 319 -22.14 2.79 24.22
N ALA A 320 -21.67 1.96 23.27
CA ALA A 320 -21.35 2.39 21.92
C ALA A 320 -22.63 2.79 21.14
N GLN A 321 -22.49 3.69 20.18
CA GLN A 321 -23.61 4.22 19.39
C GLN A 321 -23.54 3.78 17.93
N LEU A 322 -24.35 2.80 17.53
CA LEU A 322 -24.40 2.19 16.19
C LEU A 322 -25.69 2.56 15.43
N HIS A 323 -26.12 3.81 15.50
CA HIS A 323 -27.33 4.27 14.79
C HIS A 323 -27.13 4.02 13.28
N ASP A 324 -28.08 3.35 12.62
CA ASP A 324 -28.00 2.99 11.19
C ASP A 324 -26.74 2.19 10.78
N ALA A 325 -26.07 1.53 11.72
CA ALA A 325 -24.87 0.75 11.39
C ALA A 325 -25.22 -0.52 10.60
N ARG A 326 -24.26 -0.98 9.79
CA ARG A 326 -24.41 -2.19 8.98
C ARG A 326 -23.51 -3.30 9.51
N LEU A 327 -24.08 -4.42 9.94
CA LEU A 327 -23.35 -5.55 10.50
C LEU A 327 -23.56 -6.84 9.68
N GLU A 328 -23.70 -6.74 8.36
CA GLU A 328 -23.98 -7.90 7.52
C GLU A 328 -22.85 -8.94 7.59
N ASN A 329 -23.17 -10.19 7.90
CA ASN A 329 -22.21 -11.29 8.07
C ASN A 329 -21.14 -11.06 9.16
N ALA A 330 -21.39 -10.18 10.13
CA ALA A 330 -20.46 -9.91 11.22
C ALA A 330 -20.48 -11.01 12.31
N TRP A 331 -19.35 -11.21 12.98
CA TRP A 331 -19.21 -12.16 14.09
C TRP A 331 -19.00 -11.41 15.40
N LEU A 332 -20.02 -11.39 16.26
CA LEU A 332 -20.07 -10.73 17.55
C LEU A 332 -20.29 -11.75 18.69
N GLY A 333 -19.73 -12.96 18.56
CA GLY A 333 -19.81 -13.98 19.62
C GLY A 333 -19.23 -13.45 20.93
N ARG A 334 -19.92 -13.68 22.06
CA ARG A 334 -19.50 -13.24 23.40
C ARG A 334 -19.18 -11.73 23.51
N VAL A 335 -19.76 -10.90 22.64
CA VAL A 335 -19.53 -9.45 22.69
C VAL A 335 -20.07 -8.84 23.98
N HIS A 336 -19.37 -7.83 24.52
CA HIS A 336 -19.82 -7.07 25.69
C HIS A 336 -20.56 -5.80 25.23
N GLY A 337 -21.86 -5.88 25.02
CA GLY A 337 -22.71 -4.82 24.48
C GLY A 337 -23.70 -4.21 25.49
N ARG A 338 -23.40 -4.24 26.79
CA ARG A 338 -24.27 -3.63 27.80
C ARG A 338 -24.51 -2.14 27.50
N LYS A 339 -25.76 -1.70 27.53
CA LYS A 339 -26.19 -0.32 27.19
C LYS A 339 -25.83 0.13 25.76
N LEU A 340 -25.57 -0.80 24.85
CA LEU A 340 -25.38 -0.51 23.42
C LEU A 340 -26.56 0.29 22.87
N VAL A 341 -26.32 1.30 22.03
CA VAL A 341 -27.38 2.10 21.39
C VAL A 341 -27.30 1.92 19.89
N ALA A 342 -28.15 1.08 19.31
CA ALA A 342 -28.18 0.76 17.89
C ALA A 342 -29.60 0.81 17.30
N PRO A 343 -30.31 1.95 17.39
CA PRO A 343 -31.61 2.09 16.74
C PRO A 343 -31.44 2.02 15.22
N GLU A 344 -32.40 1.38 14.56
CA GLU A 344 -32.45 1.23 13.09
C GLU A 344 -31.21 0.55 12.47
N ALA A 345 -30.34 -0.05 13.29
CA ALA A 345 -29.19 -0.81 12.82
C ALA A 345 -29.61 -2.11 12.12
N SER A 346 -28.83 -2.52 11.12
CA SER A 346 -29.09 -3.71 10.31
C SER A 346 -28.12 -4.83 10.68
N PHE A 347 -28.63 -5.84 11.38
CA PHE A 347 -27.99 -7.11 11.67
C PHE A 347 -28.53 -8.18 10.72
N ARG A 348 -27.72 -8.62 9.76
CA ARG A 348 -28.10 -9.64 8.78
C ARG A 348 -27.06 -10.74 8.78
N HIS A 349 -27.46 -11.99 8.96
CA HIS A 349 -26.53 -13.13 9.03
C HIS A 349 -25.47 -12.96 10.13
N VAL A 350 -25.85 -12.34 11.25
CA VAL A 350 -24.92 -12.04 12.35
C VAL A 350 -24.85 -13.20 13.32
N LYS A 351 -23.64 -13.52 13.77
CA LYS A 351 -23.39 -14.43 14.89
C LYS A 351 -23.23 -13.63 16.18
N LEU A 352 -24.10 -13.82 17.15
CA LEU A 352 -24.20 -13.06 18.40
C LEU A 352 -24.38 -14.00 19.61
N GLN A 353 -23.99 -15.27 19.49
CA GLN A 353 -24.17 -16.25 20.55
C GLN A 353 -23.50 -15.80 21.83
N HIS A 354 -24.20 -15.96 22.95
CA HIS A 354 -23.71 -15.63 24.29
C HIS A 354 -23.24 -14.16 24.46
N GLY A 355 -23.65 -13.26 23.56
CA GLY A 355 -23.40 -11.83 23.71
C GLY A 355 -24.18 -11.23 24.86
N ASP A 356 -23.64 -10.18 25.47
CA ASP A 356 -24.31 -9.35 26.47
C ASP A 356 -24.91 -8.12 25.81
N LEU A 357 -26.23 -8.01 25.82
CA LEU A 357 -27.04 -6.90 25.32
C LEU A 357 -27.94 -6.35 26.44
N GLU A 358 -27.58 -6.54 27.71
CA GLU A 358 -28.35 -6.01 28.83
C GLU A 358 -28.52 -4.49 28.74
N GLU A 359 -29.74 -4.02 28.97
CA GLU A 359 -30.11 -2.59 28.89
C GLU A 359 -29.76 -1.94 27.52
N ALA A 360 -29.56 -2.71 26.45
CA ALA A 360 -29.31 -2.19 25.12
C ALA A 360 -30.55 -1.49 24.55
N ARG A 361 -30.35 -0.53 23.65
CA ARG A 361 -31.39 0.20 22.92
C ARG A 361 -31.31 -0.15 21.44
N LEU A 362 -32.21 -1.02 21.01
CA LEU A 362 -32.31 -1.63 19.68
C LEU A 362 -33.64 -1.27 19.00
N THR A 363 -34.23 -0.13 19.36
CA THR A 363 -35.50 0.36 18.80
C THR A 363 -35.48 0.33 17.28
N LYS A 364 -36.46 -0.34 16.66
CA LYS A 364 -36.57 -0.54 15.19
C LYS A 364 -35.35 -1.16 14.50
N ALA A 365 -34.45 -1.81 15.25
CA ALA A 365 -33.36 -2.55 14.64
C ALA A 365 -33.89 -3.76 13.84
N LEU A 366 -33.14 -4.15 12.81
CA LEU A 366 -33.46 -5.31 11.99
C LEU A 366 -32.47 -6.44 12.29
N PHE A 367 -32.99 -7.59 12.67
CA PHE A 367 -32.28 -8.86 12.78
C PHE A 367 -32.85 -9.84 11.78
N GLU A 368 -32.05 -10.26 10.80
CA GLU A 368 -32.45 -11.24 9.80
C GLU A 368 -31.42 -12.37 9.71
N GLN A 369 -31.88 -13.60 9.89
CA GLN A 369 -31.05 -14.81 9.84
C GLN A 369 -29.87 -14.76 10.84
N CYS A 370 -30.11 -14.22 12.03
CA CYS A 370 -29.08 -14.07 13.06
C CYS A 370 -29.10 -15.23 14.07
N GLU A 371 -27.92 -15.53 14.63
CA GLU A 371 -27.72 -16.53 15.68
C GLU A 371 -27.48 -15.83 17.02
N LEU A 372 -28.50 -15.73 17.87
CA LEU A 372 -28.42 -15.07 19.20
C LEU A 372 -28.58 -16.07 20.35
N ASN A 373 -28.48 -17.37 20.10
CA ASN A 373 -28.78 -18.36 21.13
C ASN A 373 -27.92 -18.18 22.39
N GLY A 374 -28.59 -18.16 23.55
CA GLY A 374 -27.97 -17.92 24.86
C GLY A 374 -27.46 -16.50 25.09
N ALA A 375 -27.82 -15.51 24.26
CA ALA A 375 -27.50 -14.11 24.52
C ALA A 375 -28.30 -13.56 25.72
N ARG A 376 -27.71 -12.60 26.43
CA ARG A 376 -28.37 -11.88 27.53
C ARG A 376 -28.93 -10.58 26.98
N ALA A 377 -30.21 -10.33 27.12
CA ALA A 377 -30.87 -9.13 26.60
C ALA A 377 -31.83 -8.52 27.63
N LYS A 378 -31.56 -8.75 28.92
CA LYS A 378 -32.44 -8.35 30.01
C LYS A 378 -32.60 -6.83 30.06
N GLY A 379 -33.84 -6.39 30.21
CA GLY A 379 -34.19 -4.97 30.34
C GLY A 379 -33.84 -4.13 29.12
N MET A 380 -33.66 -4.73 27.94
CA MET A 380 -33.38 -3.98 26.72
C MET A 380 -34.62 -3.19 26.26
N ASP A 381 -34.39 -2.09 25.55
CA ASP A 381 -35.41 -1.33 24.84
C ASP A 381 -35.30 -1.64 23.35
N ALA A 382 -36.22 -2.44 22.83
CA ALA A 382 -36.26 -2.82 21.42
C ALA A 382 -37.68 -2.69 20.85
N ASP A 383 -38.36 -1.59 21.19
CA ASP A 383 -39.67 -1.29 20.61
C ASP A 383 -39.57 -1.22 19.07
N GLY A 384 -40.49 -1.88 18.37
CA GLY A 384 -40.54 -1.98 16.91
C GLY A 384 -39.43 -2.82 16.27
N VAL A 385 -38.64 -3.57 17.05
CA VAL A 385 -37.57 -4.44 16.52
C VAL A 385 -38.15 -5.54 15.61
N ILE A 386 -37.40 -5.89 14.57
CA ILE A 386 -37.79 -6.95 13.63
C ILE A 386 -36.79 -8.09 13.73
N PHE A 387 -37.24 -9.26 14.20
CA PHE A 387 -36.51 -10.52 14.12
C PHE A 387 -37.12 -11.42 13.04
N ARG A 388 -36.32 -11.81 12.05
CA ARG A 388 -36.72 -12.70 10.95
C ARG A 388 -35.78 -13.87 10.83
N ASN A 389 -36.31 -15.09 10.89
CA ASN A 389 -35.54 -16.33 10.75
C ASN A 389 -34.34 -16.41 11.71
N CYS A 390 -34.48 -15.88 12.92
CA CYS A 390 -33.41 -15.82 13.91
C CYS A 390 -33.46 -17.01 14.87
N ASN A 391 -32.28 -17.46 15.31
CA ASN A 391 -32.17 -18.38 16.44
C ASN A 391 -32.06 -17.58 17.73
N LEU A 392 -33.16 -17.51 18.49
CA LEU A 392 -33.26 -16.81 19.78
C LEU A 392 -33.36 -17.79 20.95
N GLY A 393 -32.93 -19.04 20.76
CA GLY A 393 -33.06 -20.07 21.79
C GLY A 393 -32.27 -19.71 23.06
N GLY A 394 -32.92 -19.76 24.22
CA GLY A 394 -32.29 -19.45 25.51
C GLY A 394 -31.95 -17.98 25.72
N VAL A 395 -32.48 -17.06 24.91
CA VAL A 395 -32.24 -15.61 25.10
C VAL A 395 -33.02 -15.09 26.30
N ASP A 396 -32.37 -14.32 27.17
CA ASP A 396 -33.03 -13.64 28.29
C ASP A 396 -33.55 -12.27 27.86
N PHE A 397 -34.84 -12.18 27.56
CA PHE A 397 -35.57 -10.93 27.29
C PHE A 397 -36.32 -10.42 28.54
N SER A 398 -36.04 -10.93 29.74
CA SER A 398 -36.82 -10.56 30.93
C SER A 398 -36.79 -9.05 31.19
N GLY A 399 -37.94 -8.48 31.55
CA GLY A 399 -38.09 -7.04 31.78
C GLY A 399 -37.87 -6.12 30.57
N SER A 400 -37.73 -6.68 29.36
CA SER A 400 -37.46 -5.87 28.15
C SER A 400 -38.70 -5.18 27.60
N ARG A 401 -38.51 -4.07 26.90
CA ARG A 401 -39.54 -3.40 26.11
C ARG A 401 -39.47 -3.89 24.66
N LEU A 402 -40.55 -4.49 24.21
CA LEU A 402 -40.70 -5.15 22.92
C LEU A 402 -42.07 -4.79 22.30
N ALA A 403 -42.56 -3.57 22.56
CA ALA A 403 -43.81 -3.13 21.97
C ALA A 403 -43.68 -3.06 20.44
N ASP A 404 -44.70 -3.49 19.70
CA ASP A 404 -44.71 -3.59 18.24
C ASP A 404 -43.55 -4.42 17.64
N ALA A 405 -42.90 -5.28 18.44
CA ALA A 405 -41.83 -6.15 17.96
C ALA A 405 -42.39 -7.23 17.02
N CYS A 406 -41.67 -7.54 15.94
CA CYS A 406 -42.05 -8.58 14.99
C CYS A 406 -41.06 -9.75 15.05
N PHE A 407 -41.53 -10.91 15.48
CA PHE A 407 -40.82 -12.19 15.44
C PHE A 407 -41.42 -13.06 14.34
N ALA A 408 -40.69 -13.29 13.25
CA ALA A 408 -41.14 -14.13 12.15
C ALA A 408 -40.15 -15.28 11.91
N GLY A 409 -40.61 -16.52 11.89
CA GLY A 409 -39.76 -17.69 11.63
C GLY A 409 -38.66 -17.92 12.67
N CYS A 410 -38.83 -17.42 13.90
CA CYS A 410 -37.78 -17.46 14.92
C CYS A 410 -37.86 -18.72 15.78
N ASN A 411 -36.71 -19.25 16.18
CA ASN A 411 -36.61 -20.26 17.25
C ASN A 411 -36.55 -19.57 18.60
N LEU A 412 -37.54 -19.79 19.45
CA LEU A 412 -37.71 -19.22 20.78
C LEU A 412 -37.51 -20.26 21.90
N GLY A 413 -37.02 -21.46 21.59
CA GLY A 413 -36.86 -22.52 22.59
C GLY A 413 -36.01 -22.08 23.79
N GLY A 414 -36.59 -22.09 25.00
CA GLY A 414 -35.94 -21.65 26.23
C GLY A 414 -35.80 -20.13 26.38
N ALA A 415 -36.34 -19.31 25.46
CA ALA A 415 -36.29 -17.87 25.58
C ALA A 415 -37.15 -17.37 26.76
N ASP A 416 -36.66 -16.39 27.49
CA ASP A 416 -37.30 -15.85 28.69
C ASP A 416 -37.85 -14.45 28.43
N PHE A 417 -39.17 -14.32 28.36
CA PHE A 417 -39.89 -13.05 28.20
C PHE A 417 -40.53 -12.56 29.50
N ARG A 418 -40.15 -13.10 30.67
CA ARG A 418 -40.83 -12.78 31.93
C ARG A 418 -40.76 -11.29 32.27
N GLY A 419 -41.90 -10.70 32.62
CA GLY A 419 -42.01 -9.27 32.93
C GLY A 419 -41.71 -8.32 31.76
N SER A 420 -41.60 -8.82 30.52
CA SER A 420 -41.41 -7.99 29.34
C SER A 420 -42.71 -7.29 28.91
N VAL A 421 -42.59 -6.20 28.14
CA VAL A 421 -43.72 -5.50 27.52
C VAL A 421 -43.81 -5.92 26.06
N LEU A 422 -44.88 -6.62 25.69
CA LEU A 422 -45.13 -7.20 24.37
C LEU A 422 -46.37 -6.59 23.71
N GLU A 423 -46.75 -5.36 24.07
CA GLU A 423 -47.93 -4.70 23.52
C GLU A 423 -47.83 -4.62 21.99
N GLY A 424 -48.83 -5.14 21.27
CA GLY A 424 -48.83 -5.15 19.80
C GLY A 424 -47.76 -6.04 19.14
N ALA A 425 -46.99 -6.81 19.90
CA ALA A 425 -45.95 -7.68 19.33
C ALA A 425 -46.55 -8.81 18.48
N GLU A 426 -45.91 -9.12 17.35
CA GLU A 426 -46.32 -10.19 16.44
C GLU A 426 -45.34 -11.36 16.49
N PHE A 427 -45.86 -12.56 16.69
CA PHE A 427 -45.14 -13.83 16.58
C PHE A 427 -45.74 -14.64 15.44
N ARG A 428 -44.97 -14.91 14.39
CA ARG A 428 -45.44 -15.61 13.17
C ARG A 428 -44.51 -16.77 12.81
N HIS A 429 -45.05 -17.98 12.67
CA HIS A 429 -44.28 -19.18 12.33
C HIS A 429 -43.07 -19.42 13.26
N CYS A 430 -43.18 -19.05 14.53
CA CYS A 430 -42.11 -19.24 15.51
C CYS A 430 -42.19 -20.64 16.12
N THR A 431 -41.04 -21.25 16.40
CA THR A 431 -40.96 -22.51 17.14
C THR A 431 -40.53 -22.24 18.57
N ASN A 432 -41.15 -22.86 19.57
CA ASN A 432 -40.80 -22.69 20.98
C ASN A 432 -40.62 -24.01 21.74
N GLY A 433 -41.10 -25.14 21.20
CA GLY A 433 -40.98 -26.47 21.82
C GLY A 433 -41.53 -26.54 23.25
N GLY A 434 -42.48 -25.65 23.60
CA GLY A 434 -43.08 -25.55 24.94
C GLY A 434 -42.17 -24.98 26.03
N SER A 435 -41.02 -24.42 25.67
CA SER A 435 -39.97 -24.03 26.64
C SER A 435 -39.74 -22.52 26.77
N ALA A 436 -40.45 -21.70 25.98
CA ALA A 436 -40.41 -20.25 26.12
C ALA A 436 -41.25 -19.80 27.33
N HIS A 437 -40.72 -18.88 28.13
CA HIS A 437 -41.37 -18.38 29.35
C HIS A 437 -41.97 -17.00 29.12
N PHE A 438 -43.25 -16.82 29.42
CA PHE A 438 -43.96 -15.54 29.24
C PHE A 438 -44.62 -15.03 30.53
N ASP A 439 -44.26 -15.57 31.69
CA ASP A 439 -44.90 -15.23 32.96
C ASP A 439 -44.80 -13.72 33.24
N GLN A 440 -45.92 -13.09 33.60
CA GLN A 440 -46.00 -11.66 33.89
C GLN A 440 -45.63 -10.73 32.72
N ALA A 441 -45.55 -11.24 31.49
CA ALA A 441 -45.36 -10.39 30.32
C ALA A 441 -46.66 -9.62 29.99
N GLY A 442 -46.55 -8.34 29.67
CA GLY A 442 -47.68 -7.51 29.22
C GLY A 442 -48.00 -7.82 27.75
N GLN A 443 -48.99 -8.66 27.48
CA GLN A 443 -49.30 -9.20 26.14
C GLN A 443 -50.48 -8.51 25.44
N ASP A 444 -50.84 -7.30 25.86
CA ASP A 444 -52.01 -6.61 25.33
C ASP A 444 -51.88 -6.40 23.81
N GLY A 445 -52.79 -6.99 23.03
CA GLY A 445 -52.73 -6.92 21.57
C GLY A 445 -51.62 -7.75 20.91
N ALA A 446 -50.86 -8.56 21.66
CA ALA A 446 -49.87 -9.47 21.09
C ALA A 446 -50.56 -10.57 20.25
N ARG A 447 -49.97 -10.92 19.11
CA ARG A 447 -50.52 -11.90 18.16
C ARG A 447 -49.60 -13.08 17.98
N PHE A 448 -50.13 -14.29 18.10
CA PHE A 448 -49.42 -15.54 17.81
C PHE A 448 -50.09 -16.24 16.62
N VAL A 449 -49.36 -16.38 15.52
CA VAL A 449 -49.86 -16.94 14.25
C VAL A 449 -48.98 -18.11 13.84
N GLU A 450 -49.56 -19.30 13.77
CA GLU A 450 -48.87 -20.53 13.33
C GLU A 450 -47.58 -20.84 14.10
N CYS A 451 -47.56 -20.57 15.41
CA CYS A 451 -46.43 -20.90 16.29
C CYS A 451 -46.58 -22.32 16.89
N GLY A 452 -45.48 -23.05 17.01
CA GLY A 452 -45.46 -24.47 17.43
C GLY A 452 -44.45 -24.84 18.50
#